data_AF-A0A835W2F0-F1
#
_entry.id   AF-A0A835W2F0-F1
#
_cell.length_a   1.000
_cell.length_b   1.000
_cell.length_c   1.000
_cell.angle_alpha   90.00
_cell.angle_beta   90.00
_cell.angle_gamma   90.00
#
_symmetry.space_group_name_H-M   'P 1'
#
loop_
_entity.id
_entity.type
_entity.pdbx_description
1 polymer ?
#
loop_
_entity_poly.entity_id
_entity_poly.type
_entity_poly.pdbx_seq_one_letter_code
_entity_poly.pdbx_strand_id
1 'polypeptide(L)'
;MVHHSSSSNRLLAGAPAAAAPAAAATPAAGGCRRRHHAAARALAPRSSGAPTLPASWGPGWTLQPLLAAQPSASPTRPVASAASSSTAPSAPGPAPAPAPPPGQPLASTPQLPLCRRPAAHVEPLAAVTRWRQAQEQRIAALGDTWEQRDGGPGAELLLRELDWVLDDVIEAVRYSPPASATATAAASSSTSSATASSTSSTSSSTSSTSSTSAREPGWEETSWRMLEPALRAAATRRQDTSGWQLRLREPSAVLWEWWERRLTDRVPFQYLISSAHWHTYVLAVGPGVLVPRPETEIFPRLVAEALAQRPALAAAPWADLGTGSGAIAIAAADVLRKKNQAAEVWAVDLSPTAAAYAAFNAALVLGSESSDSGSSGSSGTHASTSSNPSNSSNSSSSNPAAPRHVRVAVGSWFAPLRAAGLAGRLGGLLSNPPYIPRREMRGLQEEVGRHEPAGALDGGEGPGLDSLQELCDGAAEMLAPGGLIAFEVRTAGGEQADLVAGLLRRQQDAGGSSNSGPGGPAASAFVDVEVLEDCFGVRRFVRGYRAG
;
A
#
# COMPACT_ATOMS: atom_id res chain seq x y z
N MET A 1 0.52 -1.13 -15.58
CA MET A 1 0.62 -1.02 -17.05
C MET A 1 1.28 -2.31 -17.54
N VAL A 2 0.71 -3.20 -18.33
CA VAL A 2 -0.38 -3.20 -19.33
C VAL A 2 -1.16 -4.51 -19.13
N HIS A 3 -2.48 -4.45 -18.93
CA HIS A 3 -3.34 -5.64 -18.92
C HIS A 3 -3.73 -6.00 -20.37
N HIS A 4 -3.45 -7.24 -20.79
CA HIS A 4 -3.99 -7.81 -22.01
C HIS A 4 -5.27 -8.59 -21.69
N SER A 5 -6.34 -8.25 -22.40
CA SER A 5 -7.63 -8.93 -22.42
C SER A 5 -7.49 -10.34 -23.00
N SER A 6 -7.97 -11.35 -22.28
CA SER A 6 -8.14 -12.71 -22.80
C SER A 6 -9.45 -12.84 -23.56
N SER A 7 -9.35 -13.21 -24.84
CA SER A 7 -10.46 -13.74 -25.64
C SER A 7 -10.19 -15.19 -25.99
N SER A 8 -11.07 -16.05 -25.49
CA SER A 8 -11.56 -17.35 -25.98
C SER A 8 -10.66 -18.28 -26.80
N ASN A 9 -10.48 -19.47 -26.21
CA ASN A 9 -9.96 -20.70 -26.76
C ASN A 9 -10.91 -21.31 -27.82
N ARG A 10 -10.38 -21.82 -28.94
CA ARG A 10 -11.00 -22.89 -29.75
C ARG A 10 -9.94 -23.91 -30.14
N LEU A 11 -10.21 -25.15 -29.74
CA LEU A 11 -9.45 -26.38 -30.00
C LEU A 11 -9.27 -26.67 -31.50
N LEU A 12 -8.15 -27.31 -31.85
CA LEU A 12 -8.12 -28.59 -32.59
C LEU A 12 -6.72 -29.23 -32.54
N ALA A 13 -6.73 -30.56 -32.44
CA ALA A 13 -5.62 -31.46 -32.13
C ALA A 13 -4.78 -31.87 -33.35
N GLY A 14 -3.56 -32.38 -33.11
CA GLY A 14 -2.81 -33.22 -34.06
C GLY A 14 -1.29 -33.13 -33.94
N ALA A 15 -0.66 -34.08 -33.23
CA ALA A 15 0.76 -34.45 -33.36
C ALA A 15 0.87 -35.69 -34.31
N PRO A 16 2.05 -36.29 -34.63
CA PRO A 16 3.45 -35.95 -34.29
C PRO A 16 4.45 -36.07 -35.49
N ALA A 17 5.74 -35.70 -35.32
CA ALA A 17 6.92 -36.48 -35.76
C ALA A 17 8.29 -35.76 -35.59
N ALA A 18 9.16 -36.44 -34.84
CA ALA A 18 10.62 -36.60 -34.83
C ALA A 18 11.64 -35.70 -35.60
N ALA A 19 12.80 -35.57 -34.91
CA ALA A 19 14.21 -35.53 -35.37
C ALA A 19 14.92 -34.15 -35.55
N ALA A 20 16.00 -33.98 -34.77
CA ALA A 20 17.04 -32.95 -34.83
C ALA A 20 18.13 -33.29 -35.89
N PRO A 21 19.29 -32.61 -36.02
CA PRO A 21 19.76 -31.31 -35.50
C PRO A 21 20.43 -30.39 -36.59
N ALA A 22 20.74 -29.13 -36.28
CA ALA A 22 22.02 -28.44 -36.59
C ALA A 22 21.93 -26.89 -36.66
N ALA A 23 22.98 -26.27 -36.09
CA ALA A 23 23.69 -25.05 -36.51
C ALA A 23 23.00 -23.65 -36.50
N ALA A 24 23.52 -22.83 -35.58
CA ALA A 24 24.00 -21.44 -35.76
C ALA A 24 23.25 -20.51 -36.74
N ALA A 25 22.58 -19.49 -36.19
CA ALA A 25 22.44 -18.18 -36.82
C ALA A 25 22.18 -17.09 -35.76
N THR A 26 23.07 -16.10 -35.76
CA THR A 26 22.97 -14.78 -35.11
C THR A 26 21.67 -14.07 -35.52
N PRO A 27 21.14 -13.15 -34.70
CA PRO A 27 20.41 -12.02 -35.26
C PRO A 27 21.01 -10.67 -34.90
N ALA A 28 20.91 -9.82 -35.91
CA ALA A 28 21.32 -8.44 -36.00
C ALA A 28 20.57 -7.50 -35.05
N ALA A 29 21.23 -6.37 -34.83
CA ALA A 29 20.74 -5.17 -34.18
C ALA A 29 19.46 -4.61 -34.81
N GLY A 30 18.55 -4.17 -33.95
CA GLY A 30 17.42 -3.30 -34.27
C GLY A 30 17.20 -2.35 -33.10
N GLY A 31 17.64 -1.09 -33.27
CA GLY A 31 17.62 -0.09 -32.21
C GLY A 31 16.23 0.46 -31.92
N CYS A 32 16.01 0.85 -30.67
CA CYS A 32 15.06 1.90 -30.33
C CYS A 32 15.65 2.78 -29.23
N ARG A 33 16.06 3.99 -29.64
CA ARG A 33 16.45 5.07 -28.74
C ARG A 33 15.19 5.70 -28.17
N ARG A 34 15.07 5.80 -26.84
CA ARG A 34 14.42 6.94 -26.20
C ARG A 34 15.26 7.40 -25.00
N ARG A 35 15.72 8.65 -25.11
CA ARG A 35 16.38 9.43 -24.07
C ARG A 35 15.29 10.03 -23.19
N HIS A 36 15.41 9.97 -21.87
CA HIS A 36 15.02 11.09 -21.02
C HIS A 36 16.07 11.28 -19.93
N HIS A 37 16.44 12.55 -19.76
CA HIS A 37 17.54 13.05 -18.96
C HIS A 37 17.28 12.87 -17.47
N ALA A 38 18.20 12.19 -16.78
CA ALA A 38 18.42 12.33 -15.35
C ALA A 38 19.59 13.31 -15.16
N ALA A 39 19.36 14.39 -14.40
CA ALA A 39 20.41 15.28 -13.93
C ALA A 39 20.86 14.81 -12.55
N ALA A 40 21.86 13.92 -12.51
CA ALA A 40 22.63 13.63 -11.31
C ALA A 40 24.11 13.84 -11.66
N ARG A 41 24.70 14.89 -11.10
CA ARG A 41 26.09 15.28 -11.31
C ARG A 41 26.91 14.68 -10.17
N ALA A 42 27.56 13.55 -10.43
CA ALA A 42 28.62 13.01 -9.57
C ALA A 42 29.84 12.71 -10.45
N LEU A 43 30.96 13.36 -10.12
CA LEU A 43 32.25 13.24 -10.79
C LEU A 43 32.85 11.86 -10.51
N ALA A 44 33.17 11.13 -11.58
CA ALA A 44 33.92 9.87 -11.56
C ALA A 44 35.44 10.11 -11.39
N PRO A 45 36.20 9.13 -10.86
CA PRO A 45 37.64 9.21 -10.67
C PRO A 45 38.40 8.76 -11.92
N ARG A 46 39.65 9.25 -12.07
CA ARG A 46 40.63 8.68 -13.00
C ARG A 46 41.91 8.31 -12.26
N SER A 47 42.30 7.05 -12.42
CA SER A 47 43.59 6.47 -12.04
C SER A 47 44.65 6.69 -13.12
N SER A 48 45.87 7.09 -12.74
CA SER A 48 47.13 6.35 -12.96
C SER A 48 48.37 7.23 -12.71
N GLY A 49 49.35 6.67 -12.00
CA GLY A 49 50.72 7.22 -11.90
C GLY A 49 51.23 7.43 -10.47
N ALA A 50 51.95 6.45 -9.94
CA ALA A 50 52.90 6.62 -8.82
C ALA A 50 54.33 6.84 -9.39
N PRO A 51 55.39 7.11 -8.60
CA PRO A 51 55.47 7.36 -7.15
C PRO A 51 56.33 8.59 -6.76
N THR A 52 56.24 9.04 -5.51
CA THR A 52 57.39 9.49 -4.68
C THR A 52 56.92 9.76 -3.24
N LEU A 53 57.53 9.06 -2.29
CA LEU A 53 57.51 9.34 -0.83
C LEU A 53 58.49 10.52 -0.55
N PRO A 54 58.45 11.24 0.61
CA PRO A 54 58.23 10.66 1.95
C PRO A 54 57.60 11.55 3.06
N ALA A 55 57.39 10.87 4.20
CA ALA A 55 57.63 11.30 5.58
C ALA A 55 56.54 12.04 6.38
N SER A 56 56.04 11.31 7.39
CA SER A 56 55.58 11.77 8.73
C SER A 56 54.34 12.67 8.76
N TRP A 57 53.38 12.51 9.67
CA TRP A 57 53.43 12.99 11.06
C TRP A 57 52.35 12.30 11.91
N GLY A 58 52.62 12.18 13.21
CA GLY A 58 51.74 11.65 14.25
C GLY A 58 50.62 12.62 14.72
N PRO A 59 49.94 12.30 15.84
CA PRO A 59 48.55 12.68 16.10
C PRO A 59 48.34 13.88 17.06
N GLY A 60 47.10 14.38 17.08
CA GLY A 60 46.56 15.40 18.01
C GLY A 60 46.04 16.62 17.22
N TRP A 61 44.93 17.28 17.54
CA TRP A 61 44.46 17.70 18.85
C TRP A 61 42.95 18.00 18.85
N THR A 62 42.43 17.98 20.07
CA THR A 62 41.10 18.24 20.62
C THR A 62 40.46 19.59 20.26
N LEU A 63 39.12 19.59 20.20
CA LEU A 63 38.24 20.76 20.17
C LEU A 63 37.77 21.09 21.59
N GLN A 64 37.77 22.38 21.94
CA GLN A 64 36.84 22.99 22.89
C GLN A 64 36.54 24.47 22.52
N PRO A 65 35.41 25.03 23.00
CA PRO A 65 34.60 26.01 22.27
C PRO A 65 34.71 27.43 22.86
N LEU A 66 34.22 28.43 22.11
CA LEU A 66 34.07 29.79 22.62
C LEU A 66 32.67 30.34 22.36
N LEU A 67 32.14 30.92 23.44
CA LEU A 67 30.84 31.53 23.66
C LEU A 67 30.82 33.02 23.25
N ALA A 68 29.58 33.52 23.10
CA ALA A 68 29.09 34.88 23.32
C ALA A 68 29.39 35.98 22.27
N ALA A 69 28.35 36.65 21.76
CA ALA A 69 27.73 37.83 22.38
C ALA A 69 26.59 38.43 21.53
N GLN A 70 25.56 38.94 22.19
CA GLN A 70 24.46 39.78 21.66
C GLN A 70 24.90 41.25 21.58
N PRO A 71 24.14 42.13 20.88
CA PRO A 71 23.52 43.23 21.62
C PRO A 71 22.09 43.63 21.17
N SER A 72 21.40 44.25 22.12
CA SER A 72 20.07 44.87 22.10
C SER A 72 20.05 46.32 21.58
N ALA A 73 18.94 46.76 20.98
CA ALA A 73 18.40 48.12 21.11
C ALA A 73 16.92 48.19 20.62
N SER A 74 16.09 48.97 21.32
CA SER A 74 14.67 49.29 21.00
C SER A 74 14.51 50.80 20.72
N PRO A 75 13.28 51.37 20.59
CA PRO A 75 12.60 51.66 19.33
C PRO A 75 12.44 53.18 19.04
N THR A 76 12.21 53.55 17.79
CA THR A 76 11.76 54.92 17.43
C THR A 76 10.64 54.90 16.39
N ARG A 77 9.66 55.77 16.61
CA ARG A 77 8.48 56.07 15.79
C ARG A 77 8.70 57.44 15.13
N PRO A 78 8.32 57.66 13.86
CA PRO A 78 7.49 58.84 13.55
C PRO A 78 6.44 58.56 12.44
N VAL A 79 5.19 59.02 12.64
CA VAL A 79 4.52 60.20 12.02
C VAL A 79 3.86 59.90 10.67
N ALA A 80 2.57 60.23 10.62
CA ALA A 80 1.65 60.06 9.51
C ALA A 80 1.94 61.01 8.34
N SER A 81 1.72 60.50 7.13
CA SER A 81 1.60 61.29 5.89
C SER A 81 0.44 60.71 5.09
N ALA A 82 -0.65 61.48 5.00
CA ALA A 82 -1.78 61.19 4.14
C ALA A 82 -1.42 61.47 2.67
N ALA A 83 -1.58 60.48 1.81
CA ALA A 83 -1.65 60.65 0.37
C ALA A 83 -2.84 59.83 -0.15
N SER A 84 -3.87 60.56 -0.54
CA SER A 84 -5.08 60.08 -1.18
C SER A 84 -4.79 59.69 -2.63
N SER A 85 -4.98 58.41 -2.98
CA SER A 85 -5.17 57.96 -4.35
C SER A 85 -6.44 57.11 -4.42
N SER A 86 -7.38 57.61 -5.22
CA SER A 86 -8.67 57.00 -5.50
C SER A 86 -8.50 55.81 -6.45
N THR A 87 -8.76 54.60 -5.96
CA THR A 87 -8.89 53.39 -6.79
C THR A 87 -10.31 52.86 -6.62
N ALA A 88 -11.03 52.68 -7.73
CA ALA A 88 -12.39 52.17 -7.76
C ALA A 88 -12.50 50.79 -7.09
N PRO A 89 -13.62 50.46 -6.41
CA PRO A 89 -13.75 49.20 -5.71
C PRO A 89 -13.88 48.04 -6.70
N SER A 90 -12.89 47.14 -6.68
CA SER A 90 -13.01 45.81 -7.26
C SER A 90 -14.11 45.05 -6.54
N ALA A 91 -14.95 44.34 -7.30
CA ALA A 91 -16.00 43.48 -6.75
C ALA A 91 -15.40 42.50 -5.71
N PRO A 92 -16.08 42.26 -4.57
CA PRO A 92 -15.58 41.31 -3.59
C PRO A 92 -15.49 39.93 -4.22
N GLY A 93 -14.30 39.32 -4.17
CA GLY A 93 -14.13 37.91 -4.50
C GLY A 93 -15.04 37.04 -3.62
N PRO A 94 -15.37 35.81 -4.05
CA PRO A 94 -16.20 34.91 -3.26
C PRO A 94 -15.57 34.73 -1.87
N ALA A 95 -16.40 34.86 -0.83
CA ALA A 95 -15.96 34.69 0.54
C ALA A 95 -15.29 33.31 0.70
N PRO A 96 -14.16 33.21 1.44
CA PRO A 96 -13.59 31.92 1.77
C PRO A 96 -14.64 31.08 2.51
N ALA A 97 -14.74 29.81 2.14
CA ALA A 97 -15.63 28.87 2.83
C ALA A 97 -15.32 28.90 4.34
N PRO A 98 -16.34 28.82 5.22
CA PRO A 98 -16.11 28.78 6.66
C PRO A 98 -15.14 27.65 6.99
N ALA A 99 -14.18 27.92 7.87
CA ALA A 99 -13.25 26.92 8.36
C ALA A 99 -14.07 25.72 8.90
N PRO A 100 -13.76 24.47 8.47
CA PRO A 100 -14.46 23.31 8.98
C PRO A 100 -14.31 23.23 10.50
N PRO A 101 -15.29 22.65 11.23
CA PRO A 101 -15.13 22.38 12.65
C PRO A 101 -13.85 21.58 12.92
N PRO A 102 -13.25 21.67 14.12
CA PRO A 102 -12.06 20.88 14.45
C PRO A 102 -12.35 19.41 14.14
N GLY A 103 -11.54 18.84 13.24
CA GLY A 103 -11.76 17.51 12.68
C GLY A 103 -11.83 16.46 13.79
N GLN A 104 -12.72 15.48 13.62
CA GLN A 104 -12.77 14.36 14.56
C GLN A 104 -11.42 13.62 14.57
N PRO A 105 -10.97 13.10 15.74
CA PRO A 105 -9.81 12.24 15.79
C PRO A 105 -9.99 11.09 14.81
N LEU A 106 -8.92 10.72 14.11
CA LEU A 106 -8.98 9.59 13.17
C LEU A 106 -9.36 8.33 13.94
N ALA A 107 -10.20 7.50 13.32
CA ALA A 107 -10.58 6.22 13.91
C ALA A 107 -9.34 5.33 14.09
N SER A 108 -9.20 4.74 15.26
CA SER A 108 -8.17 3.73 15.55
C SER A 108 -8.56 2.32 15.09
N THR A 109 -9.80 2.15 14.62
CA THR A 109 -10.30 0.89 14.06
C THR A 109 -10.16 0.88 12.54
N PRO A 110 -9.84 -0.27 11.92
CA PRO A 110 -9.75 -0.38 10.47
C PRO A 110 -11.04 0.08 9.77
N GLN A 111 -10.89 0.89 8.73
CA GLN A 111 -11.98 1.30 7.84
C GLN A 111 -11.73 0.74 6.43
N LEU A 112 -12.79 0.63 5.63
CA LEU A 112 -12.62 0.28 4.22
C LEU A 112 -11.75 1.35 3.52
N PRO A 113 -10.75 0.92 2.72
CA PRO A 113 -10.02 1.84 1.85
C PRO A 113 -10.97 2.65 0.99
N LEU A 114 -10.67 3.94 0.79
CA LEU A 114 -11.54 4.87 0.06
C LEU A 114 -12.06 4.28 -1.25
N CYS A 115 -11.19 3.71 -2.08
CA CYS A 115 -11.55 3.10 -3.36
C CYS A 115 -12.50 1.89 -3.28
N ARG A 116 -12.68 1.30 -2.08
CA ARG A 116 -13.60 0.18 -1.81
C ARG A 116 -14.88 0.59 -1.08
N ARG A 117 -15.06 1.88 -0.76
CA ARG A 117 -16.30 2.39 -0.16
C ARG A 117 -17.42 2.46 -1.20
N PRO A 118 -18.69 2.20 -0.82
CA PRO A 118 -19.80 2.42 -1.74
C PRO A 118 -19.90 3.90 -2.11
N ALA A 119 -20.17 4.21 -3.38
CA ALA A 119 -20.42 5.60 -3.78
C ALA A 119 -21.84 6.02 -3.38
N ALA A 120 -21.93 7.04 -2.52
CA ALA A 120 -23.18 7.49 -1.92
C ALA A 120 -23.51 8.96 -2.23
N HIS A 121 -22.62 9.67 -2.92
CA HIS A 121 -22.73 11.11 -3.12
C HIS A 121 -22.79 11.46 -4.61
N VAL A 122 -23.55 12.50 -4.95
CA VAL A 122 -23.60 13.04 -6.31
C VAL A 122 -23.32 14.53 -6.23
N GLU A 123 -22.29 14.99 -6.93
CA GLU A 123 -21.91 16.40 -6.98
C GLU A 123 -21.72 16.89 -8.41
N PRO A 124 -21.97 18.18 -8.70
CA PRO A 124 -21.61 18.77 -9.98
C PRO A 124 -20.10 18.67 -10.21
N LEU A 125 -19.69 18.38 -11.44
CA LEU A 125 -18.29 18.40 -11.85
C LEU A 125 -17.58 19.70 -11.44
N ALA A 126 -18.29 20.83 -11.57
CA ALA A 126 -17.81 22.16 -11.19
C ALA A 126 -17.47 22.31 -9.69
N ALA A 127 -18.03 21.49 -8.79
CA ALA A 127 -17.67 21.49 -7.38
C ALA A 127 -16.29 20.83 -7.19
N VAL A 128 -16.10 19.65 -7.78
CA VAL A 128 -14.84 18.88 -7.69
C VAL A 128 -13.68 19.60 -8.40
N THR A 129 -13.92 20.20 -9.57
CA THR A 129 -12.87 20.97 -10.27
C THR A 129 -12.46 22.23 -9.52
N ARG A 130 -13.41 22.95 -8.89
CA ARG A 130 -13.09 24.09 -8.01
C ARG A 130 -12.28 23.64 -6.78
N TRP A 131 -12.66 22.52 -6.18
CA TRP A 131 -11.89 21.94 -5.07
C TRP A 131 -10.45 21.64 -5.50
N ARG A 132 -10.24 20.95 -6.63
CA ARG A 132 -8.89 20.62 -7.14
C ARG A 132 -8.06 21.88 -7.39
N GLN A 133 -8.62 22.86 -8.09
CA GLN A 133 -7.94 24.13 -8.39
C GLN A 133 -7.54 24.88 -7.12
N ALA A 134 -8.39 24.88 -6.09
CA ALA A 134 -8.06 25.48 -4.80
C ALA A 134 -6.87 24.77 -4.14
N GLN A 135 -6.83 23.44 -4.18
CA GLN A 135 -5.70 22.69 -3.59
C GLN A 135 -4.40 22.85 -4.39
N GLU A 136 -4.46 22.89 -5.73
CA GLU A 136 -3.31 23.18 -6.60
C GLU A 136 -2.68 24.54 -6.25
N GLN A 137 -3.49 25.57 -6.02
CA GLN A 137 -3.00 26.89 -5.60
C GLN A 137 -2.32 26.85 -4.23
N ARG A 138 -2.86 26.08 -3.28
CA ARG A 138 -2.26 25.91 -1.95
C ARG A 138 -0.92 25.17 -2.02
N ILE A 139 -0.83 24.12 -2.84
CA ILE A 139 0.42 23.38 -3.05
C ILE A 139 1.45 24.29 -3.74
N ALA A 140 1.04 25.07 -4.74
CA ALA A 140 1.93 26.04 -5.39
C ALA A 140 2.46 27.10 -4.42
N ALA A 141 1.62 27.58 -3.49
CA ALA A 141 2.04 28.50 -2.45
C ALA A 141 3.01 27.87 -1.44
N LEU A 142 2.85 26.56 -1.17
CA LEU A 142 3.74 25.81 -0.29
C LEU A 142 5.11 25.53 -0.94
N GLY A 143 5.14 25.24 -2.24
CA GLY A 143 6.35 24.82 -2.94
C GLY A 143 7.01 23.60 -2.30
N ASP A 144 8.34 23.59 -2.23
CA ASP A 144 9.12 22.50 -1.64
C ASP A 144 9.55 22.80 -0.19
N THR A 145 8.81 23.67 0.50
CA THR A 145 9.13 24.11 1.87
C THR A 145 9.28 22.93 2.83
N TRP A 146 8.46 21.89 2.65
CA TRP A 146 8.51 20.69 3.48
C TRP A 146 9.74 19.85 3.20
N GLU A 147 9.99 19.52 1.93
CA GLU A 147 11.18 18.79 1.51
C GLU A 147 12.47 19.45 2.00
N GLN A 148 12.56 20.78 1.90
CA GLN A 148 13.72 21.54 2.38
C GLN A 148 13.87 21.55 3.91
N ARG A 149 12.75 21.43 4.64
CA ARG A 149 12.72 21.53 6.11
C ARG A 149 13.01 20.20 6.79
N ASP A 150 12.38 19.13 6.34
CA ASP A 150 12.42 17.81 7.00
C ASP A 150 12.50 16.63 6.02
N GLY A 151 12.75 16.90 4.74
CA GLY A 151 12.75 15.88 3.69
C GLY A 151 11.36 15.35 3.36
N GLY A 152 10.28 15.98 3.85
CA GLY A 152 8.89 15.63 3.55
C GLY A 152 8.51 15.80 2.07
N PRO A 153 7.24 15.60 1.69
CA PRO A 153 6.85 15.62 0.29
C PRO A 153 6.99 17.03 -0.30
N GLY A 154 7.66 17.10 -1.45
CA GLY A 154 7.67 18.30 -2.29
C GLY A 154 6.35 18.50 -3.04
N ALA A 155 6.25 19.60 -3.78
CA ALA A 155 5.03 19.97 -4.49
C ALA A 155 4.58 18.90 -5.51
N GLU A 156 5.53 18.23 -6.16
CA GLU A 156 5.25 17.17 -7.13
C GLU A 156 4.51 15.98 -6.49
N LEU A 157 4.96 15.54 -5.31
CA LEU A 157 4.33 14.42 -4.61
C LEU A 157 2.94 14.80 -4.11
N LEU A 158 2.74 16.02 -3.59
CA LEU A 158 1.43 16.50 -3.16
C LEU A 158 0.43 16.60 -4.33
N LEU A 159 0.86 17.02 -5.52
CA LEU A 159 0.02 17.01 -6.72
C LEU A 159 -0.36 15.57 -7.13
N ARG A 160 0.55 14.61 -6.98
CA ARG A 160 0.23 13.20 -7.21
C ARG A 160 -0.76 12.64 -6.19
N GLU A 161 -0.64 13.02 -4.93
CA GLU A 161 -1.62 12.67 -3.88
C GLU A 161 -3.02 13.23 -4.21
N LEU A 162 -3.12 14.44 -4.80
CA LEU A 162 -4.38 14.99 -5.30
C LEU A 162 -5.01 14.14 -6.41
N ASP A 163 -4.18 13.69 -7.37
CA ASP A 163 -4.67 12.82 -8.43
C ASP A 163 -5.14 11.48 -7.88
N TRP A 164 -4.43 10.91 -6.90
CA TRP A 164 -4.80 9.65 -6.25
C TRP A 164 -6.11 9.74 -5.50
N VAL A 165 -6.33 10.79 -4.68
CA VAL A 165 -7.62 10.92 -3.97
C VAL A 165 -8.78 11.11 -4.93
N LEU A 166 -8.58 11.81 -6.04
CA LEU A 166 -9.62 11.97 -7.06
C LEU A 166 -9.87 10.68 -7.85
N ASP A 167 -8.83 9.91 -8.17
CA ASP A 167 -8.97 8.57 -8.78
C ASP A 167 -9.74 7.62 -7.85
N ASP A 168 -9.52 7.68 -6.54
CA ASP A 168 -10.18 6.80 -5.56
C ASP A 168 -11.62 7.22 -5.22
N VAL A 169 -11.88 8.53 -5.16
CA VAL A 169 -13.19 9.05 -4.74
C VAL A 169 -14.22 9.04 -5.88
N ILE A 170 -13.80 9.22 -7.13
CA ILE A 170 -14.69 9.26 -8.29
C ILE A 170 -14.99 7.84 -8.73
N GLU A 171 -16.27 7.48 -8.79
CA GLU A 171 -16.70 6.20 -9.33
C GLU A 171 -17.30 6.32 -10.74
N ALA A 172 -18.09 7.35 -10.98
CA ALA A 172 -18.82 7.50 -12.23
C ALA A 172 -19.09 8.96 -12.59
N VAL A 173 -19.35 9.21 -13.86
CA VAL A 173 -19.77 10.49 -14.43
C VAL A 173 -21.08 10.32 -15.19
N ARG A 174 -21.91 11.36 -15.20
CA ARG A 174 -23.04 11.47 -16.11
C ARG A 174 -23.21 12.89 -16.60
N TYR A 175 -23.84 13.03 -17.76
CA TYR A 175 -24.36 14.31 -18.23
C TYR A 175 -25.85 14.39 -17.96
N SER A 176 -26.27 15.37 -17.17
CA SER A 176 -27.67 15.74 -16.98
C SER A 176 -27.88 17.14 -17.56
N PRO A 177 -28.63 17.31 -18.66
CA PRO A 177 -28.84 18.63 -19.25
C PRO A 177 -29.49 19.58 -18.22
N PRO A 178 -29.10 20.86 -18.19
CA PRO A 178 -29.73 21.85 -17.31
C PRO A 178 -31.23 21.95 -17.60
N ALA A 179 -32.04 22.19 -16.55
CA ALA A 179 -33.51 22.15 -16.57
C ALA A 179 -34.18 23.09 -17.61
N SER A 180 -33.42 24.01 -18.23
CA SER A 180 -33.88 24.89 -19.30
C SER A 180 -33.92 24.25 -20.69
N ALA A 181 -33.44 23.01 -20.87
CA ALA A 181 -33.42 22.33 -22.17
C ALA A 181 -34.65 21.42 -22.44
N THR A 182 -35.52 21.19 -21.45
CA THR A 182 -36.66 20.26 -21.56
C THR A 182 -38.00 20.94 -21.86
N ALA A 183 -38.04 22.26 -22.05
CA ALA A 183 -39.30 23.00 -22.25
C ALA A 183 -39.77 23.16 -23.71
N THR A 184 -39.18 22.46 -24.69
CA THR A 184 -39.52 22.68 -26.12
C THR A 184 -39.74 21.43 -26.96
N ALA A 185 -40.09 20.28 -26.37
CA ALA A 185 -40.37 19.06 -27.15
C ALA A 185 -41.59 18.24 -26.67
N ALA A 186 -42.56 18.85 -26.01
CA ALA A 186 -43.83 18.19 -25.68
C ALA A 186 -45.02 19.16 -25.77
N ALA A 187 -45.23 19.74 -26.96
CA ALA A 187 -46.46 20.45 -27.30
C ALA A 187 -46.75 20.31 -28.80
N SER A 188 -47.08 19.09 -29.21
CA SER A 188 -47.78 18.85 -30.48
C SER A 188 -48.55 17.54 -30.37
N SER A 189 -49.68 17.64 -29.66
CA SER A 189 -50.77 16.66 -29.74
C SER A 189 -51.75 17.10 -30.83
N SER A 190 -51.96 16.25 -31.83
CA SER A 190 -53.24 16.10 -32.53
C SER A 190 -53.32 14.67 -33.08
N THR A 191 -53.98 13.77 -32.34
CA THR A 191 -55.33 13.25 -32.63
C THR A 191 -55.39 12.36 -33.86
N SER A 192 -55.52 11.05 -33.64
CA SER A 192 -56.34 10.14 -34.47
C SER A 192 -56.61 8.85 -33.71
N SER A 193 -57.88 8.65 -33.42
CA SER A 193 -58.54 7.44 -32.92
C SER A 193 -58.63 6.36 -33.99
N ALA A 194 -58.43 5.08 -33.65
CA ALA A 194 -59.44 4.03 -33.82
C ALA A 194 -58.94 2.61 -33.46
N THR A 195 -59.86 1.87 -32.85
CA THR A 195 -60.14 0.42 -32.93
C THR A 195 -59.19 -0.60 -32.27
N ALA A 196 -59.77 -1.24 -31.25
CA ALA A 196 -59.32 -2.47 -30.63
C ALA A 196 -59.42 -3.67 -31.59
N SER A 197 -58.49 -4.62 -31.43
CA SER A 197 -58.74 -6.04 -31.68
C SER A 197 -57.75 -6.86 -30.86
N SER A 198 -58.33 -7.76 -30.08
CA SER A 198 -57.73 -8.73 -29.18
C SER A 198 -57.04 -9.87 -29.93
N THR A 199 -55.84 -10.24 -29.51
CA THR A 199 -55.42 -11.64 -29.44
C THR A 199 -54.36 -11.85 -28.36
N SER A 200 -54.64 -12.82 -27.52
CA SER A 200 -53.82 -13.36 -26.45
C SER A 200 -52.72 -14.26 -26.99
N SER A 201 -51.49 -14.07 -26.51
CA SER A 201 -50.48 -15.12 -26.47
C SER A 201 -49.59 -14.95 -25.25
N THR A 202 -49.81 -15.85 -24.29
CA THR A 202 -49.08 -16.03 -23.04
C THR A 202 -47.75 -16.69 -23.35
N SER A 203 -46.62 -16.02 -23.09
CA SER A 203 -45.31 -16.65 -23.02
C SER A 203 -44.66 -16.30 -21.68
N SER A 204 -44.63 -17.32 -20.83
CA SER A 204 -44.00 -17.36 -19.53
C SER A 204 -42.48 -17.39 -19.71
N SER A 205 -41.81 -16.28 -19.41
CA SER A 205 -40.35 -16.22 -19.28
C SER A 205 -39.99 -16.16 -17.80
N THR A 206 -39.41 -17.26 -17.34
CA THR A 206 -38.76 -17.45 -16.04
C THR A 206 -37.73 -16.36 -15.77
N SER A 207 -37.96 -15.61 -14.70
CA SER A 207 -37.06 -14.63 -14.12
C SER A 207 -35.91 -15.34 -13.41
N SER A 208 -34.76 -15.41 -14.08
CA SER A 208 -33.47 -15.67 -13.44
C SER A 208 -33.01 -14.40 -12.72
N THR A 209 -33.07 -14.39 -11.39
CA THR A 209 -32.42 -13.38 -10.56
C THR A 209 -30.90 -13.55 -10.62
N SER A 210 -30.28 -12.94 -11.63
CA SER A 210 -28.86 -12.60 -11.61
C SER A 210 -28.67 -11.37 -10.74
N SER A 211 -27.94 -11.50 -9.64
CA SER A 211 -27.46 -10.38 -8.83
C SER A 211 -26.35 -9.63 -9.58
N THR A 212 -26.72 -9.00 -10.68
CA THR A 212 -25.92 -7.97 -11.33
C THR A 212 -26.39 -6.67 -10.71
N SER A 213 -25.51 -5.95 -10.02
CA SER A 213 -25.76 -4.55 -9.64
C SER A 213 -26.29 -3.84 -10.89
N ALA A 214 -27.58 -3.47 -10.88
CA ALA A 214 -28.20 -2.85 -12.02
C ALA A 214 -27.50 -1.50 -12.23
N ARG A 215 -26.69 -1.39 -13.29
CA ARG A 215 -26.12 -0.10 -13.72
C ARG A 215 -27.29 0.85 -13.92
N GLU A 216 -27.45 1.81 -13.02
CA GLU A 216 -28.44 2.86 -13.18
C GLU A 216 -28.23 3.54 -14.55
N PRO A 217 -29.29 3.67 -15.38
CA PRO A 217 -29.15 4.23 -16.71
C PRO A 217 -28.62 5.66 -16.64
N GLY A 218 -27.56 5.95 -17.41
CA GLY A 218 -26.98 7.28 -17.56
C GLY A 218 -25.65 7.51 -16.82
N TRP A 219 -25.21 6.60 -15.94
CA TRP A 219 -23.88 6.67 -15.31
C TRP A 219 -22.84 5.88 -16.09
N GLU A 220 -21.71 6.53 -16.40
CA GLU A 220 -20.52 5.92 -16.97
C GLU A 220 -19.43 5.83 -15.90
N GLU A 221 -18.94 4.62 -15.64
CA GLU A 221 -17.83 4.38 -14.71
C GLU A 221 -16.59 5.15 -15.16
N THR A 222 -15.95 5.88 -14.24
CA THR A 222 -14.80 6.71 -14.58
C THR A 222 -13.82 6.87 -13.42
N SER A 223 -12.68 7.49 -13.71
CA SER A 223 -11.71 7.95 -12.70
C SER A 223 -11.19 9.33 -13.10
N TRP A 224 -10.50 10.00 -12.18
CA TRP A 224 -9.90 11.29 -12.49
C TRP A 224 -8.94 11.23 -13.68
N ARG A 225 -8.07 10.23 -13.73
CA ARG A 225 -7.11 10.01 -14.84
C ARG A 225 -7.79 9.88 -16.21
N MET A 226 -9.01 9.33 -16.27
CA MET A 226 -9.78 9.23 -17.52
C MET A 226 -10.54 10.52 -17.82
N LEU A 227 -11.07 11.16 -16.78
CA LEU A 227 -11.88 12.37 -16.90
C LEU A 227 -11.03 13.59 -17.29
N GLU A 228 -9.86 13.76 -16.69
CA GLU A 228 -9.04 14.97 -16.85
C GLU A 228 -8.66 15.27 -18.34
N PRO A 229 -8.19 14.30 -19.16
CA PRO A 229 -8.02 14.51 -20.59
C PRO A 229 -9.32 14.90 -21.32
N ALA A 230 -10.45 14.29 -20.95
CA ALA A 230 -11.75 14.60 -21.53
C ALA A 230 -12.20 16.03 -21.20
N LEU A 231 -11.95 16.50 -19.97
CA LEU A 231 -12.21 17.88 -19.56
C LEU A 231 -11.36 18.89 -20.33
N ARG A 232 -10.06 18.60 -20.53
CA ARG A 232 -9.18 19.44 -21.37
C ARG A 232 -9.71 19.53 -22.79
N ALA A 233 -10.12 18.40 -23.37
CA ALA A 233 -10.68 18.37 -24.72
C ALA A 233 -12.02 19.13 -24.82
N ALA A 234 -12.89 18.99 -23.82
CA ALA A 234 -14.15 19.71 -23.70
C ALA A 234 -13.92 21.24 -23.61
N ALA A 235 -12.94 21.67 -22.81
CA ALA A 235 -12.55 23.07 -22.70
C ALA A 235 -12.07 23.65 -24.04
N THR A 236 -11.20 22.93 -24.78
CA THR A 236 -10.75 23.33 -26.12
C THR A 236 -11.91 23.47 -27.11
N ARG A 237 -12.92 22.60 -27.00
CA ARG A 237 -14.14 22.65 -27.83
C ARG A 237 -15.20 23.63 -27.33
N ARG A 238 -14.97 24.34 -26.21
CA ARG A 238 -15.95 25.19 -25.52
C ARG A 238 -17.27 24.46 -25.24
N GLN A 239 -17.18 23.16 -24.94
CA GLN A 239 -18.33 22.34 -24.60
C GLN A 239 -18.87 22.76 -23.23
N ASP A 240 -20.19 22.90 -23.11
CA ASP A 240 -20.84 23.15 -21.84
C ASP A 240 -20.72 21.91 -20.92
N THR A 241 -20.12 22.12 -19.75
CA THR A 241 -19.93 21.09 -18.73
C THR A 241 -20.80 21.33 -17.49
N SER A 242 -21.67 22.33 -17.51
CA SER A 242 -22.56 22.69 -16.38
C SER A 242 -23.49 21.55 -15.96
N GLY A 243 -23.90 20.72 -16.91
CA GLY A 243 -24.73 19.54 -16.68
C GLY A 243 -23.99 18.29 -16.18
N TRP A 244 -22.66 18.32 -16.08
CA TRP A 244 -21.88 17.14 -15.69
C TRP A 244 -21.96 16.90 -14.19
N GLN A 245 -22.22 15.66 -13.80
CA GLN A 245 -22.29 15.22 -12.41
C GLN A 245 -21.36 14.03 -12.19
N LEU A 246 -20.78 13.96 -10.99
CA LEU A 246 -19.91 12.87 -10.55
C LEU A 246 -20.57 12.12 -9.41
N ARG A 247 -20.45 10.79 -9.43
CA ARG A 247 -20.79 9.92 -8.32
C ARG A 247 -19.54 9.66 -7.50
N LEU A 248 -19.58 10.04 -6.23
CA LEU A 248 -18.44 10.09 -5.34
C LEU A 248 -18.62 9.14 -4.14
N ARG A 249 -17.50 8.58 -3.68
CA ARG A 249 -17.41 7.77 -2.45
C ARG A 249 -17.46 8.61 -1.19
N GLU A 250 -16.97 9.85 -1.28
CA GLU A 250 -17.04 10.85 -0.23
C GLU A 250 -17.35 12.22 -0.87
N PRO A 251 -18.08 13.11 -0.19
CA PRO A 251 -18.39 14.43 -0.73
C PRO A 251 -17.16 15.33 -0.71
N SER A 252 -17.13 16.37 -1.56
CA SER A 252 -16.00 17.30 -1.66
C SER A 252 -15.72 18.06 -0.36
N ALA A 253 -16.72 18.21 0.51
CA ALA A 253 -16.55 18.77 1.85
C ALA A 253 -15.61 17.92 2.74
N VAL A 254 -15.70 16.59 2.65
CA VAL A 254 -14.79 15.68 3.38
C VAL A 254 -13.39 15.73 2.78
N LEU A 255 -13.29 15.79 1.44
CA LEU A 255 -11.99 15.96 0.77
C LEU A 255 -11.29 17.26 1.19
N TRP A 256 -12.05 18.33 1.41
CA TRP A 256 -11.52 19.59 1.94
C TRP A 256 -10.94 19.41 3.35
N GLU A 257 -11.68 18.77 4.27
CA GLU A 257 -11.20 18.50 5.63
C GLU A 257 -9.91 17.67 5.61
N TRP A 258 -9.86 16.61 4.80
CA TRP A 258 -8.66 15.78 4.66
C TRP A 258 -7.47 16.58 4.15
N TRP A 259 -7.67 17.40 3.11
CA TRP A 259 -6.58 18.19 2.56
C TRP A 259 -6.11 19.27 3.52
N GLU A 260 -7.00 19.84 4.33
CA GLU A 260 -6.63 20.75 5.41
C GLU A 260 -5.68 20.06 6.38
N ARG A 261 -6.07 18.89 6.91
CA ARG A 261 -5.25 18.11 7.84
C ARG A 261 -3.93 17.64 7.24
N ARG A 262 -3.92 17.31 5.94
CA ARG A 262 -2.70 16.97 5.21
C ARG A 262 -1.73 18.14 5.21
N LEU A 263 -2.21 19.35 4.92
CA LEU A 263 -1.41 20.56 4.78
C LEU A 263 -1.06 21.25 6.10
N THR A 264 -1.90 21.20 7.12
CA THR A 264 -1.65 21.87 8.41
C THR A 264 -1.00 20.95 9.43
N ASP A 265 -1.56 19.75 9.58
CA ASP A 265 -1.20 18.84 10.67
C ASP A 265 -0.18 17.78 10.23
N ARG A 266 0.14 17.75 8.93
CA ARG A 266 1.04 16.77 8.30
C ARG A 266 0.56 15.32 8.49
N VAL A 267 -0.75 15.10 8.59
CA VAL A 267 -1.29 13.73 8.68
C VAL A 267 -0.90 12.95 7.41
N PRO A 268 -0.41 11.69 7.53
CA PRO A 268 -0.17 10.83 6.38
C PRO A 268 -1.39 10.75 5.47
N PHE A 269 -1.19 10.99 4.18
CA PHE A 269 -2.27 10.94 3.19
C PHE A 269 -3.07 9.63 3.27
N GLN A 270 -2.35 8.51 3.41
CA GLN A 270 -2.89 7.17 3.51
C GLN A 270 -3.81 6.96 4.72
N TYR A 271 -3.53 7.65 5.85
CA TYR A 271 -4.40 7.59 7.02
C TYR A 271 -5.73 8.33 6.79
N LEU A 272 -5.70 9.45 6.06
CA LEU A 272 -6.90 10.22 5.75
C LEU A 272 -7.87 9.43 4.87
N ILE A 273 -7.34 8.72 3.86
CA ILE A 273 -8.15 7.92 2.93
C ILE A 273 -8.30 6.44 3.34
N SER A 274 -7.74 6.06 4.49
CA SER A 274 -7.65 4.68 5.00
C SER A 274 -7.13 3.67 3.97
N SER A 275 -6.21 4.08 3.09
CA SER A 275 -5.80 3.31 1.92
C SER A 275 -4.29 3.38 1.72
N ALA A 276 -3.67 2.21 1.58
CA ALA A 276 -2.32 2.04 1.10
C ALA A 276 -2.29 1.03 -0.05
N HIS A 277 -1.89 1.49 -1.24
CA HIS A 277 -1.58 0.61 -2.37
C HIS A 277 -0.19 0.01 -2.13
N TRP A 278 -0.14 -1.32 -2.04
CA TRP A 278 1.10 -2.03 -1.78
C TRP A 278 1.05 -3.40 -2.47
N HIS A 279 2.08 -3.69 -3.27
CA HIS A 279 2.11 -4.84 -4.16
C HIS A 279 0.87 -4.85 -5.09
N THR A 280 0.15 -5.96 -5.13
CA THR A 280 -1.11 -6.11 -5.87
C THR A 280 -2.34 -5.82 -5.00
N TYR A 281 -2.14 -5.31 -3.78
CA TYR A 281 -3.17 -5.16 -2.77
C TYR A 281 -3.48 -3.68 -2.48
N VAL A 282 -4.69 -3.46 -1.99
CA VAL A 282 -5.05 -2.21 -1.31
C VAL A 282 -5.38 -2.56 0.12
N LEU A 283 -4.59 -2.03 1.04
CA LEU A 283 -4.67 -2.34 2.46
C LEU A 283 -5.28 -1.15 3.22
N ALA A 284 -6.14 -1.45 4.18
CA ALA A 284 -6.58 -0.47 5.16
C ALA A 284 -5.44 -0.11 6.10
N VAL A 285 -5.25 1.18 6.33
CA VAL A 285 -4.25 1.74 7.25
C VAL A 285 -4.83 2.94 7.98
N GLY A 286 -4.26 3.28 9.13
CA GLY A 286 -4.68 4.42 9.95
C GLY A 286 -3.79 4.56 11.19
N PRO A 287 -4.16 5.43 12.13
CA PRO A 287 -3.39 5.63 13.35
C PRO A 287 -3.08 4.31 14.08
N GLY A 288 -1.82 4.13 14.46
CA GLY A 288 -1.37 2.95 15.22
C GLY A 288 -0.87 1.78 14.36
N VAL A 289 -0.82 1.93 13.02
CA VAL A 289 -0.18 0.96 12.13
C VAL A 289 0.78 1.64 11.15
N LEU A 290 1.94 1.05 10.91
CA LEU A 290 2.88 1.54 9.90
C LEU A 290 2.22 1.51 8.51
N VAL A 291 2.34 2.58 7.73
CA VAL A 291 1.93 2.55 6.32
C VAL A 291 2.95 1.72 5.54
N PRO A 292 2.56 0.62 4.88
CA PRO A 292 3.50 -0.29 4.22
C PRO A 292 4.26 0.44 3.11
N ARG A 293 5.57 0.17 3.03
CA ARG A 293 6.50 0.87 2.13
C ARG A 293 6.76 0.07 0.84
N PRO A 294 6.91 0.73 -0.32
CA PRO A 294 7.16 0.04 -1.60
C PRO A 294 8.41 -0.85 -1.58
N GLU A 295 9.44 -0.47 -0.83
CA GLU A 295 10.68 -1.23 -0.73
C GLU A 295 10.44 -2.64 -0.16
N THR A 296 9.51 -2.77 0.78
CA THR A 296 9.11 -4.04 1.43
C THR A 296 8.47 -5.03 0.44
N GLU A 297 8.10 -4.64 -0.79
CA GLU A 297 7.49 -5.52 -1.79
C GLU A 297 8.41 -6.66 -2.30
N ILE A 298 9.67 -6.71 -1.85
CA ILE A 298 10.59 -7.81 -2.13
C ILE A 298 10.17 -9.13 -1.46
N PHE A 299 9.48 -9.09 -0.32
CA PHE A 299 9.22 -10.29 0.51
C PHE A 299 8.49 -11.41 -0.25
N PRO A 300 7.40 -11.16 -1.01
CA PRO A 300 6.74 -12.18 -1.81
C PRO A 300 7.68 -12.89 -2.78
N ARG A 301 8.64 -12.16 -3.36
CA ARG A 301 9.68 -12.73 -4.23
C ARG A 301 10.61 -13.65 -3.42
N LEU A 302 11.06 -13.23 -2.24
CA LEU A 302 11.92 -14.05 -1.38
C LEU A 302 11.23 -15.35 -0.96
N VAL A 303 9.92 -15.31 -0.65
CA VAL A 303 9.11 -16.50 -0.39
C VAL A 303 9.09 -17.41 -1.62
N ALA A 304 8.77 -16.87 -2.80
CA ALA A 304 8.68 -17.65 -4.03
C ALA A 304 10.02 -18.31 -4.41
N GLU A 305 11.14 -17.61 -4.25
CA GLU A 305 12.50 -18.13 -4.48
C GLU A 305 12.84 -19.26 -3.51
N ALA A 306 12.56 -19.09 -2.22
CA ALA A 306 12.79 -20.13 -1.23
C ALA A 306 11.96 -21.39 -1.52
N LEU A 307 10.69 -21.25 -1.91
CA LEU A 307 9.83 -22.36 -2.30
C LEU A 307 10.30 -23.06 -3.59
N ALA A 308 10.89 -22.32 -4.54
CA ALA A 308 11.45 -22.90 -5.75
C ALA A 308 12.69 -23.76 -5.44
N GLN A 309 13.54 -23.30 -4.52
CA GLN A 309 14.73 -24.04 -4.08
C GLN A 309 14.39 -25.19 -3.14
N ARG A 310 13.38 -25.00 -2.28
CA ARG A 310 13.02 -25.91 -1.18
C ARG A 310 11.50 -26.10 -1.11
N PRO A 311 10.90 -26.90 -2.02
CA PRO A 311 9.44 -27.05 -2.10
C PRO A 311 8.77 -27.56 -0.82
N ALA A 312 9.50 -28.33 0.00
CA ALA A 312 9.00 -28.87 1.26
C ALA A 312 8.59 -27.76 2.27
N LEU A 313 9.15 -26.56 2.16
CA LEU A 313 8.81 -25.43 3.04
C LEU A 313 7.34 -24.98 2.88
N ALA A 314 6.68 -25.31 1.76
CA ALA A 314 5.26 -25.02 1.56
C ALA A 314 4.33 -25.83 2.51
N ALA A 315 4.82 -26.93 3.09
CA ALA A 315 4.06 -27.75 4.03
C ALA A 315 4.18 -27.27 5.49
N ALA A 316 5.15 -26.41 5.78
CA ALA A 316 5.40 -25.89 7.11
C ALA A 316 4.65 -24.55 7.33
N PRO A 317 4.29 -24.20 8.58
CA PRO A 317 3.79 -22.88 8.91
C PRO A 317 4.89 -21.81 8.73
N TRP A 318 4.49 -20.60 8.38
CA TRP A 318 5.40 -19.43 8.24
C TRP A 318 5.03 -18.37 9.27
N ALA A 319 5.94 -17.43 9.53
CA ALA A 319 5.69 -16.30 10.43
C ALA A 319 6.14 -14.97 9.83
N ASP A 320 5.35 -13.93 10.08
CA ASP A 320 5.65 -12.51 9.88
C ASP A 320 5.62 -11.83 11.25
N LEU A 321 6.78 -11.38 11.72
CA LEU A 321 6.96 -10.82 13.07
C LEU A 321 7.02 -9.30 13.01
N GLY A 322 6.17 -8.61 13.77
CA GLY A 322 5.94 -7.16 13.60
C GLY A 322 5.07 -6.88 12.38
N THR A 323 3.98 -7.63 12.21
CA THR A 323 3.21 -7.72 10.97
C THR A 323 2.55 -6.40 10.54
N GLY A 324 2.36 -5.44 11.45
CA GLY A 324 1.78 -4.14 11.14
C GLY A 324 0.41 -4.26 10.49
N SER A 325 0.29 -3.78 9.25
CA SER A 325 -0.95 -3.84 8.47
C SER A 325 -1.26 -5.24 7.91
N GLY A 326 -0.38 -6.22 8.13
CA GLY A 326 -0.46 -7.57 7.58
C GLY A 326 0.12 -7.70 6.18
N ALA A 327 0.77 -6.67 5.63
CA ALA A 327 1.22 -6.64 4.23
C ALA A 327 2.09 -7.84 3.86
N ILE A 328 3.14 -8.12 4.64
CA ILE A 328 4.06 -9.24 4.41
C ILE A 328 3.33 -10.58 4.61
N ALA A 329 2.61 -10.74 5.72
CA ALA A 329 1.86 -11.97 6.01
C ALA A 329 0.86 -12.35 4.91
N ILE A 330 0.05 -11.38 4.44
CA ILE A 330 -0.96 -11.59 3.39
C ILE A 330 -0.30 -12.02 2.08
N ALA A 331 0.78 -11.35 1.70
CA ALA A 331 1.46 -11.64 0.45
C ALA A 331 2.23 -12.98 0.49
N ALA A 332 2.84 -13.31 1.63
CA ALA A 332 3.44 -14.61 1.86
C ALA A 332 2.36 -15.72 1.77
N ALA A 333 1.20 -15.52 2.39
CA ALA A 333 0.08 -16.45 2.31
C ALA A 333 -0.42 -16.63 0.87
N ASP A 334 -0.51 -15.55 0.07
CA ASP A 334 -0.91 -15.63 -1.33
C ASP A 334 0.10 -16.41 -2.21
N VAL A 335 1.39 -16.32 -1.92
CA VAL A 335 2.42 -17.13 -2.59
C VAL A 335 2.34 -18.60 -2.15
N LEU A 336 2.24 -18.85 -0.84
CA LEU A 336 2.24 -20.20 -0.26
C LEU A 336 1.02 -21.02 -0.67
N ARG A 337 -0.18 -20.42 -0.67
CA ARG A 337 -1.44 -21.13 -0.99
C ARG A 337 -1.50 -21.65 -2.42
N LYS A 338 -0.74 -21.04 -3.34
CA LYS A 338 -0.55 -21.52 -4.72
C LYS A 338 0.25 -22.83 -4.79
N LYS A 339 1.01 -23.16 -3.74
CA LYS A 339 1.79 -24.41 -3.62
C LYS A 339 1.09 -25.41 -2.69
N ASN A 340 0.49 -24.94 -1.61
CA ASN A 340 -0.23 -25.76 -0.66
C ASN A 340 -1.42 -24.98 -0.10
N GLN A 341 -2.65 -25.39 -0.44
CA GLN A 341 -3.87 -24.73 0.04
C GLN A 341 -4.02 -24.78 1.57
N ALA A 342 -3.33 -25.69 2.28
CA ALA A 342 -3.35 -25.75 3.73
C ALA A 342 -2.27 -24.88 4.40
N ALA A 343 -1.47 -24.14 3.63
CA ALA A 343 -0.41 -23.30 4.19
C ALA A 343 -0.98 -22.20 5.08
N GLU A 344 -0.30 -21.97 6.20
CA GLU A 344 -0.66 -21.00 7.23
C GLU A 344 0.51 -20.03 7.45
N VAL A 345 0.20 -18.74 7.52
CA VAL A 345 1.13 -17.68 7.92
C VAL A 345 0.66 -17.07 9.22
N TRP A 346 1.55 -17.00 10.19
CA TRP A 346 1.32 -16.33 11.46
C TRP A 346 1.74 -14.87 11.40
N ALA A 347 0.77 -13.97 11.51
CA ALA A 347 0.97 -12.54 11.60
C ALA A 347 1.02 -12.14 13.08
N VAL A 348 2.21 -11.88 13.61
CA VAL A 348 2.41 -11.53 15.02
C VAL A 348 2.72 -10.05 15.16
N ASP A 349 2.05 -9.37 16.08
CA ASP A 349 2.35 -7.98 16.43
C ASP A 349 2.17 -7.74 17.93
N LEU A 350 2.98 -6.83 18.49
CA LEU A 350 2.84 -6.40 19.88
C LEU A 350 1.59 -5.52 20.06
N SER A 351 1.24 -4.73 19.04
CA SER A 351 0.13 -3.78 19.06
C SER A 351 -1.20 -4.48 18.75
N PRO A 352 -2.18 -4.47 19.67
CA PRO A 352 -3.54 -4.95 19.38
C PRO A 352 -4.19 -4.20 18.21
N THR A 353 -3.87 -2.91 18.04
CA THR A 353 -4.35 -2.08 16.94
C THR A 353 -3.80 -2.59 15.59
N ALA A 354 -2.50 -2.84 15.51
CA ALA A 354 -1.88 -3.39 14.29
C ALA A 354 -2.45 -4.78 13.98
N ALA A 355 -2.57 -5.65 14.98
CA ALA A 355 -3.21 -6.96 14.83
C ALA A 355 -4.65 -6.85 14.29
N ALA A 356 -5.44 -5.86 14.72
CA ALA A 356 -6.78 -5.62 14.18
C ALA A 356 -6.73 -5.21 12.69
N TYR A 357 -5.79 -4.36 12.28
CA TYR A 357 -5.56 -4.02 10.86
C TYR A 357 -5.14 -5.24 10.04
N ALA A 358 -4.20 -6.04 10.53
CA ALA A 358 -3.76 -7.26 9.86
C ALA A 358 -4.90 -8.26 9.66
N ALA A 359 -5.75 -8.47 10.68
CA ALA A 359 -6.92 -9.35 10.57
C ALA A 359 -7.95 -8.81 9.57
N PHE A 360 -8.24 -7.50 9.62
CA PHE A 360 -9.16 -6.85 8.70
C PHE A 360 -8.67 -6.97 7.25
N ASN A 361 -7.39 -6.68 7.01
CA ASN A 361 -6.79 -6.74 5.68
C ASN A 361 -6.70 -8.17 5.16
N ALA A 362 -6.38 -9.15 6.00
CA ALA A 362 -6.38 -10.55 5.60
C ALA A 362 -7.78 -11.01 5.15
N ALA A 363 -8.84 -10.62 5.88
CA ALA A 363 -10.21 -10.89 5.46
C ALA A 363 -10.58 -10.15 4.16
N LEU A 364 -10.16 -8.88 4.02
CA LEU A 364 -10.43 -8.05 2.84
C LEU A 364 -9.76 -8.56 1.56
N VAL A 365 -8.58 -9.15 1.67
CA VAL A 365 -7.76 -9.59 0.53
C VAL A 365 -7.95 -11.08 0.23
N LEU A 366 -7.98 -11.94 1.25
CA LEU A 366 -8.03 -13.39 1.09
C LEU A 366 -9.43 -13.98 1.32
N GLY A 367 -10.35 -13.22 1.91
CA GLY A 367 -11.71 -13.68 2.23
C GLY A 367 -12.69 -13.70 1.05
N SER A 368 -12.30 -13.18 -0.12
CA SER A 368 -13.17 -13.16 -1.32
C SER A 368 -13.16 -14.46 -2.13
N GLU A 369 -12.53 -15.54 -1.66
CA GLU A 369 -12.43 -16.82 -2.39
C GLU A 369 -13.50 -17.86 -2.02
N SER A 370 -14.75 -17.43 -1.86
CA SER A 370 -15.88 -18.36 -1.72
C SER A 370 -17.04 -17.97 -2.61
N SER A 371 -17.02 -18.46 -3.86
CA SER A 371 -18.15 -19.09 -4.58
C SER A 371 -18.01 -18.92 -6.11
N ASP A 372 -17.14 -19.72 -6.74
CA ASP A 372 -17.37 -20.17 -8.11
C ASP A 372 -16.50 -21.40 -8.41
N SER A 373 -16.92 -22.53 -7.88
CA SER A 373 -16.46 -23.84 -8.33
C SER A 373 -17.68 -24.76 -8.41
N GLY A 374 -18.26 -24.82 -9.61
CA GLY A 374 -19.29 -25.76 -9.95
C GLY A 374 -18.80 -27.20 -9.77
N SER A 375 -19.58 -28.00 -9.05
CA SER A 375 -19.56 -29.44 -9.20
C SER A 375 -20.99 -29.99 -9.14
N SER A 376 -21.46 -30.34 -10.33
CA SER A 376 -22.23 -31.52 -10.71
C SER A 376 -22.78 -32.41 -9.58
N GLY A 377 -24.11 -32.44 -9.49
CA GLY A 377 -24.95 -33.65 -9.50
C GLY A 377 -24.84 -34.67 -8.36
N SER A 378 -25.89 -34.76 -7.53
CA SER A 378 -26.68 -36.00 -7.47
C SER A 378 -28.06 -35.76 -6.83
N SER A 379 -29.04 -36.39 -7.47
CA SER A 379 -30.48 -36.48 -7.22
C SER A 379 -30.88 -37.20 -5.92
N GLY A 380 -32.04 -36.83 -5.33
CA GLY A 380 -32.69 -37.67 -4.33
C GLY A 380 -33.91 -37.09 -3.61
N THR A 381 -35.08 -37.16 -4.27
CA THR A 381 -36.44 -37.41 -3.71
C THR A 381 -37.17 -36.40 -2.81
N HIS A 382 -38.40 -36.13 -3.25
CA HIS A 382 -39.50 -35.38 -2.65
C HIS A 382 -40.03 -35.96 -1.32
N ALA A 383 -40.43 -35.07 -0.40
CA ALA A 383 -41.68 -35.21 0.35
C ALA A 383 -42.11 -33.84 0.93
N SER A 384 -43.30 -33.40 0.50
CA SER A 384 -43.99 -32.22 1.00
C SER A 384 -44.66 -32.53 2.34
N THR A 385 -44.59 -31.64 3.32
CA THR A 385 -45.63 -31.50 4.35
C THR A 385 -45.56 -30.12 4.99
N SER A 386 -46.68 -29.43 4.94
CA SER A 386 -46.96 -28.18 5.63
C SER A 386 -47.06 -28.39 7.13
N SER A 387 -46.41 -27.53 7.93
CA SER A 387 -46.98 -27.01 9.17
C SER A 387 -46.07 -25.96 9.78
N ASN A 388 -46.72 -24.92 10.31
CA ASN A 388 -46.20 -23.75 11.01
C ASN A 388 -45.15 -24.09 12.09
N PRO A 389 -44.26 -23.14 12.45
CA PRO A 389 -44.18 -22.85 13.88
C PRO A 389 -44.05 -21.37 14.22
N SER A 390 -44.83 -21.01 15.24
CA SER A 390 -44.61 -19.92 16.16
C SER A 390 -43.22 -19.94 16.79
N ASN A 391 -42.63 -18.75 16.89
CA ASN A 391 -41.77 -18.23 17.95
C ASN A 391 -40.97 -19.26 18.79
N SER A 392 -39.69 -19.43 18.46
CA SER A 392 -38.68 -19.85 19.42
C SER A 392 -37.33 -19.25 19.04
N SER A 393 -36.70 -18.60 20.02
CA SER A 393 -35.30 -18.22 20.09
C SER A 393 -34.37 -19.22 19.42
N ASN A 394 -33.45 -18.73 18.57
CA ASN A 394 -32.24 -19.48 18.28
C ASN A 394 -31.01 -18.58 18.10
N SER A 395 -30.13 -18.70 19.09
CA SER A 395 -28.69 -18.59 18.95
C SER A 395 -28.18 -19.41 17.77
N SER A 396 -27.48 -18.77 16.84
CA SER A 396 -26.36 -19.31 16.05
C SER A 396 -26.12 -18.40 14.84
N SER A 397 -25.50 -17.24 15.07
CA SER A 397 -24.78 -16.57 14.00
C SER A 397 -23.56 -17.44 13.71
N SER A 398 -23.67 -18.33 12.74
CA SER A 398 -22.53 -19.06 12.18
C SER A 398 -21.53 -18.02 11.68
N ASN A 399 -20.49 -17.79 12.47
CA ASN A 399 -19.37 -16.92 12.15
C ASN A 399 -18.80 -17.38 10.79
N PRO A 400 -18.56 -16.50 9.82
CA PRO A 400 -17.88 -16.89 8.59
C PRO A 400 -16.55 -17.56 8.97
N ALA A 401 -16.25 -18.72 8.36
CA ALA A 401 -15.03 -19.47 8.66
C ALA A 401 -13.82 -18.54 8.56
N ALA A 402 -13.04 -18.44 9.65
CA ALA A 402 -11.86 -17.60 9.70
C ALA A 402 -10.95 -17.84 8.48
N PRO A 403 -10.35 -16.80 7.87
CA PRO A 403 -9.47 -16.98 6.73
C PRO A 403 -8.34 -17.92 7.12
N ARG A 404 -8.35 -19.14 6.56
CA ARG A 404 -7.49 -20.25 7.01
C ARG A 404 -5.99 -20.02 6.79
N HIS A 405 -5.63 -18.99 6.02
CA HIS A 405 -4.25 -18.80 5.54
C HIS A 405 -3.43 -17.79 6.34
N VAL A 406 -4.06 -16.85 7.07
CA VAL A 406 -3.36 -15.88 7.91
C VAL A 406 -3.94 -15.93 9.31
N ARG A 407 -3.13 -16.34 10.28
CA ARG A 407 -3.51 -16.36 11.70
C ARG A 407 -2.84 -15.22 12.44
N VAL A 408 -3.65 -14.31 12.98
CA VAL A 408 -3.15 -13.14 13.70
C VAL A 408 -3.00 -13.47 15.19
N ALA A 409 -1.89 -13.05 15.79
CA ALA A 409 -1.67 -13.16 17.23
C ALA A 409 -1.06 -11.88 17.81
N VAL A 410 -1.53 -11.50 18.99
CA VAL A 410 -0.97 -10.38 19.75
C VAL A 410 0.09 -10.91 20.70
N GLY A 411 1.30 -10.35 20.65
CA GLY A 411 2.36 -10.67 21.58
C GLY A 411 3.74 -10.26 21.08
N SER A 412 4.74 -10.41 21.95
CA SER A 412 6.12 -10.10 21.61
C SER A 412 6.76 -11.22 20.80
N TRP A 413 7.18 -10.90 19.57
CA TRP A 413 8.00 -11.74 18.70
C TRP A 413 7.57 -13.21 18.67
N PHE A 414 8.36 -14.09 19.28
CA PHE A 414 8.19 -15.53 19.24
C PHE A 414 7.20 -16.08 20.28
N ALA A 415 6.79 -15.29 21.28
CA ALA A 415 6.00 -15.79 22.40
C ALA A 415 4.68 -16.46 21.97
N PRO A 416 3.87 -15.88 21.05
CA PRO A 416 2.66 -16.54 20.57
C PRO A 416 2.94 -17.83 19.78
N LEU A 417 4.06 -17.88 19.05
CA LEU A 417 4.46 -19.04 18.25
C LEU A 417 4.92 -20.20 19.14
N ARG A 418 5.68 -19.92 20.20
CA ARG A 418 6.07 -20.91 21.22
C ARG A 418 4.84 -21.47 21.95
N ALA A 419 3.93 -20.59 22.36
CA ALA A 419 2.67 -21.01 23.00
C ALA A 419 1.83 -21.93 22.10
N ALA A 420 1.98 -21.81 20.78
CA ALA A 420 1.32 -22.66 19.79
C ALA A 420 2.10 -23.93 19.42
N GLY A 421 3.24 -24.20 20.05
CA GLY A 421 4.05 -25.38 19.78
C GLY A 421 4.72 -25.38 18.40
N LEU A 422 5.16 -24.21 17.93
CA LEU A 422 5.80 -24.02 16.61
C LEU A 422 7.33 -23.96 16.63
N ALA A 423 7.96 -24.18 17.79
CA ALA A 423 9.42 -24.28 17.88
C ALA A 423 9.95 -25.40 16.96
N GLY A 424 11.01 -25.11 16.19
CA GLY A 424 11.63 -26.00 15.21
C GLY A 424 10.76 -26.38 14.01
N ARG A 425 9.65 -25.68 13.76
CA ARG A 425 8.65 -26.07 12.75
C ARG A 425 8.40 -25.04 11.68
N LEU A 426 8.93 -23.82 11.81
CA LEU A 426 8.65 -22.76 10.83
C LEU A 426 9.39 -23.01 9.51
N GLY A 427 8.67 -22.97 8.39
CA GLY A 427 9.25 -23.01 7.05
C GLY A 427 9.87 -21.69 6.61
N GLY A 428 9.43 -20.59 7.20
CA GLY A 428 10.03 -19.29 7.03
C GLY A 428 9.64 -18.29 8.11
N LEU A 429 10.53 -17.35 8.35
CA LEU A 429 10.37 -16.22 9.27
C LEU A 429 10.75 -14.93 8.53
N LEU A 430 9.78 -14.04 8.43
CA LEU A 430 9.89 -12.75 7.75
C LEU A 430 9.68 -11.64 8.78
N SER A 431 10.34 -10.50 8.61
CA SER A 431 10.06 -9.32 9.42
C SER A 431 10.55 -8.04 8.75
N ASN A 432 9.76 -6.98 8.86
CA ASN A 432 10.22 -5.60 8.73
C ASN A 432 10.16 -4.96 10.14
N PRO A 433 11.18 -5.18 10.98
CA PRO A 433 11.15 -4.72 12.37
C PRO A 433 11.51 -3.24 12.48
N PRO A 434 11.27 -2.60 13.64
CA PRO A 434 11.80 -1.28 13.94
C PRO A 434 13.33 -1.27 13.87
N TYR A 435 13.90 -0.41 13.02
CA TYR A 435 15.35 -0.37 12.76
C TYR A 435 15.95 1.05 12.77
N ILE A 436 15.16 2.09 13.05
CA ILE A 436 15.63 3.48 13.05
C ILE A 436 16.35 3.75 14.38
N PRO A 437 17.63 4.17 14.38
CA PRO A 437 18.32 4.55 15.59
C PRO A 437 17.53 5.61 16.38
N ARG A 438 17.38 5.42 17.69
CA ARG A 438 16.62 6.35 18.56
C ARG A 438 17.07 7.79 18.43
N ARG A 439 18.37 8.03 18.24
CA ARG A 439 18.94 9.37 18.04
C ARG A 439 18.43 10.07 16.78
N GLU A 440 18.03 9.31 15.76
CA GLU A 440 17.54 9.80 14.45
C GLU A 440 16.02 10.05 14.48
N MET A 441 15.28 9.51 15.45
CA MET A 441 13.82 9.64 15.56
C MET A 441 13.32 11.10 15.57
N ARG A 442 14.09 12.03 16.15
CA ARG A 442 13.72 13.47 16.20
C ARG A 442 13.84 14.18 14.85
N GLY A 443 14.58 13.59 13.91
CA GLY A 443 14.83 14.15 12.57
C GLY A 443 13.95 13.54 11.49
N LEU A 444 12.99 12.68 11.84
CA LEU A 444 12.05 12.11 10.87
C LEU A 444 11.13 13.19 10.31
N GLN A 445 10.66 12.98 9.08
CA GLN A 445 9.61 13.77 8.45
C GLN A 445 8.41 13.90 9.41
N GLU A 446 7.78 15.08 9.47
CA GLU A 446 6.69 15.32 10.43
C GLU A 446 5.53 14.31 10.28
N GLU A 447 5.19 13.91 9.06
CA GLU A 447 4.15 12.89 8.81
C GLU A 447 4.49 11.52 9.41
N VAL A 448 5.77 11.13 9.44
CA VAL A 448 6.22 9.87 10.01
C VAL A 448 6.36 10.01 11.52
N GLY A 449 7.19 10.96 11.97
CA GLY A 449 7.57 11.09 13.37
C GLY A 449 6.43 11.50 14.30
N ARG A 450 5.39 12.19 13.80
CA ARG A 450 4.24 12.60 14.62
C ARG A 450 3.08 11.62 14.60
N HIS A 451 2.90 10.86 13.53
CA HIS A 451 1.65 10.12 13.31
C HIS A 451 1.82 8.60 13.23
N GLU A 452 2.94 8.10 12.72
CA GLU A 452 3.19 6.66 12.72
C GLU A 452 3.64 6.19 14.12
N PRO A 453 3.29 4.95 14.52
CA PRO A 453 3.59 4.46 15.87
C PRO A 453 5.10 4.36 16.10
N ALA A 454 5.61 5.05 17.12
CA ALA A 454 7.04 5.03 17.47
C ALA A 454 7.59 3.61 17.67
N GLY A 455 6.79 2.70 18.22
CA GLY A 455 7.15 1.30 18.40
C GLY A 455 7.31 0.49 17.11
N ALA A 456 6.86 1.01 15.95
CA ALA A 456 7.12 0.42 14.64
C ALA A 456 8.37 1.02 13.95
N LEU A 457 9.01 2.02 14.57
CA LEU A 457 10.08 2.81 13.97
C LEU A 457 11.39 2.70 14.78
N ASP A 458 11.31 2.91 16.09
CA ASP A 458 12.45 2.96 17.01
C ASP A 458 13.13 1.60 17.15
N GLY A 459 14.28 1.45 16.51
CA GLY A 459 15.15 0.28 16.60
C GLY A 459 16.09 0.31 17.81
N GLY A 460 15.95 1.29 18.69
CA GLY A 460 16.73 1.40 19.92
C GLY A 460 18.04 2.18 19.77
N GLU A 461 18.95 1.96 20.71
CA GLU A 461 20.19 2.75 20.80
C GLU A 461 21.22 2.39 19.72
N GLY A 462 22.26 3.21 19.63
CA GLY A 462 23.41 2.94 18.76
C GLY A 462 23.00 2.79 17.28
N PRO A 463 23.26 1.64 16.64
CA PRO A 463 22.88 1.38 15.25
C PRO A 463 21.40 1.05 15.05
N GLY A 464 20.56 1.01 16.09
CA GLY A 464 19.13 0.67 15.98
C GLY A 464 18.90 -0.81 15.72
N LEU A 465 19.58 -1.69 16.48
CA LEU A 465 19.59 -3.14 16.27
C LEU A 465 18.78 -3.93 17.30
N ASP A 466 18.13 -3.29 18.27
CA ASP A 466 17.54 -4.00 19.43
C ASP A 466 16.57 -5.12 18.99
N SER A 467 15.60 -4.77 18.14
CA SER A 467 14.65 -5.73 17.57
C SER A 467 15.31 -6.78 16.68
N LEU A 468 16.26 -6.37 15.84
CA LEU A 468 16.97 -7.25 14.90
C LEU A 468 17.84 -8.28 15.64
N GLN A 469 18.47 -7.88 16.74
CA GLN A 469 19.24 -8.74 17.61
C GLN A 469 18.35 -9.80 18.25
N GLU A 470 17.22 -9.40 18.86
CA GLU A 470 16.27 -10.32 19.46
C GLU A 470 15.71 -11.34 18.46
N LEU A 471 15.41 -10.89 17.24
CA LEU A 471 14.98 -11.75 16.14
C LEU A 471 16.07 -12.73 15.70
N CYS A 472 17.31 -12.28 15.53
CA CYS A 472 18.44 -13.14 15.19
C CYS A 472 18.69 -14.22 16.26
N ASP A 473 18.60 -13.86 17.54
CA ASP A 473 18.86 -14.77 18.66
C ASP A 473 17.79 -15.86 18.81
N GLY A 474 16.51 -15.52 18.56
CA GLY A 474 15.40 -16.46 18.68
C GLY A 474 15.09 -17.30 17.43
N ALA A 475 15.54 -16.88 16.24
CA ALA A 475 15.08 -17.49 15.00
C ALA A 475 15.52 -18.95 14.82
N ALA A 476 16.71 -19.33 15.31
CA ALA A 476 17.24 -20.69 15.16
C ALA A 476 16.43 -21.74 15.94
N GLU A 477 15.81 -21.35 17.06
CA GLU A 477 14.91 -22.19 17.88
C GLU A 477 13.60 -22.48 17.14
N MET A 478 13.18 -21.58 16.26
CA MET A 478 11.84 -21.59 15.67
C MET A 478 11.79 -22.20 14.27
N LEU A 479 12.84 -21.98 13.47
CA LEU A 479 12.91 -22.46 12.10
C LEU A 479 13.16 -23.97 12.05
N ALA A 480 12.43 -24.65 11.16
CA ALA A 480 12.78 -26.00 10.75
C ALA A 480 14.10 -26.01 9.96
N PRO A 481 14.83 -27.14 9.90
CA PRO A 481 16.01 -27.26 9.05
C PRO A 481 15.71 -26.82 7.61
N GLY A 482 16.57 -25.96 7.07
CA GLY A 482 16.38 -25.37 5.75
C GLY A 482 15.34 -24.24 5.65
N GLY A 483 14.69 -23.84 6.76
CA GLY A 483 13.72 -22.75 6.80
C GLY A 483 14.33 -21.38 6.47
N LEU A 484 13.57 -20.53 5.80
CA LEU A 484 14.00 -19.18 5.39
C LEU A 484 13.99 -18.21 6.57
N ILE A 485 15.00 -17.35 6.68
CA ILE A 485 14.95 -16.13 7.48
C ILE A 485 15.17 -14.92 6.56
N ALA A 486 14.36 -13.88 6.69
CA ALA A 486 14.51 -12.65 5.91
C ALA A 486 14.06 -11.41 6.69
N PHE A 487 14.92 -10.39 6.71
CA PHE A 487 14.68 -9.12 7.40
C PHE A 487 14.86 -7.93 6.49
N GLU A 488 14.01 -6.92 6.66
CA GLU A 488 14.30 -5.56 6.21
C GLU A 488 15.18 -4.84 7.24
N VAL A 489 16.11 -4.02 6.77
CA VAL A 489 17.04 -3.24 7.59
C VAL A 489 17.20 -1.83 7.02
N ARG A 490 17.65 -0.91 7.88
CA ARG A 490 18.00 0.46 7.52
C ARG A 490 19.17 0.49 6.54
N THR A 491 19.09 1.42 5.60
CA THR A 491 20.07 1.60 4.53
C THR A 491 21.09 2.70 4.80
N ALA A 492 20.80 3.64 5.71
CA ALA A 492 21.65 4.80 5.94
C ALA A 492 23.04 4.40 6.46
N GLY A 493 24.04 4.54 5.58
CA GLY A 493 25.42 4.12 5.78
C GLY A 493 25.75 2.69 5.33
N GLY A 494 24.78 1.88 4.90
CA GLY A 494 24.97 0.50 4.41
C GLY A 494 25.44 -0.53 5.47
N GLU A 495 25.89 -0.08 6.62
CA GLU A 495 26.52 -0.89 7.68
C GLU A 495 25.52 -1.82 8.40
N GLN A 496 24.25 -1.42 8.55
CA GLN A 496 23.30 -2.19 9.37
C GLN A 496 23.03 -3.59 8.77
N ALA A 497 22.93 -3.69 7.44
CA ALA A 497 22.78 -4.97 6.75
C ALA A 497 23.97 -5.92 7.00
N ASP A 498 25.20 -5.38 7.00
CA ASP A 498 26.40 -6.16 7.30
C ASP A 498 26.45 -6.60 8.77
N LEU A 499 26.02 -5.72 9.69
CA LEU A 499 25.91 -6.06 11.11
C LEU A 499 24.92 -7.21 11.34
N VAL A 500 23.73 -7.15 10.75
CA VAL A 500 22.70 -8.18 10.86
C VAL A 500 23.14 -9.49 10.17
N ALA A 501 23.73 -9.42 8.98
CA ALA A 501 24.32 -10.60 8.34
C ALA A 501 25.44 -11.22 9.22
N GLY A 502 26.25 -10.38 9.87
CA GLY A 502 27.25 -10.80 10.84
C GLY A 502 26.64 -11.47 12.07
N LEU A 503 25.50 -10.99 12.58
CA LEU A 503 24.77 -11.61 13.68
C LEU A 503 24.34 -13.03 13.31
N LEU A 504 23.69 -13.21 12.16
CA LEU A 504 23.25 -14.55 11.71
C LEU A 504 24.43 -15.51 11.52
N ARG A 505 25.54 -15.06 10.93
CA ARG A 505 26.74 -15.90 10.72
C ARG A 505 27.44 -16.32 12.01
N ARG A 506 27.24 -15.59 13.11
CA ARG A 506 27.85 -15.90 14.42
C ARG A 506 26.98 -16.80 15.29
N GLN A 507 25.69 -16.96 14.96
CA GLN A 507 24.82 -17.84 15.71
C GLN A 507 25.33 -19.29 15.58
N GLN A 508 25.46 -19.97 16.72
CA GLN A 508 25.88 -21.37 16.78
C GLN A 508 24.67 -22.24 17.07
N ASP A 509 24.70 -23.48 16.59
CA ASP A 509 23.61 -24.41 16.88
C ASP A 509 23.66 -24.87 18.35
N ALA A 510 22.67 -24.47 19.15
CA ALA A 510 22.56 -24.88 20.55
C ALA A 510 22.29 -26.38 20.72
N GLY A 511 21.88 -27.08 19.65
CA GLY A 511 21.58 -28.53 19.63
C GLY A 511 22.75 -29.44 19.25
N GLY A 512 23.94 -28.89 18.95
CA GLY A 512 25.12 -29.68 18.65
C GLY A 512 25.62 -30.43 19.89
N SER A 513 25.26 -31.72 20.00
CA SER A 513 25.87 -32.65 20.93
C SER A 513 27.39 -32.45 20.93
N SER A 514 27.98 -32.32 22.11
CA SER A 514 29.40 -32.16 22.41
C SER A 514 30.28 -33.35 21.99
N ASN A 515 29.90 -34.04 20.91
CA ASN A 515 30.60 -35.19 20.35
C ASN A 515 31.56 -34.80 19.21
N SER A 516 31.67 -33.51 18.88
CA SER A 516 32.85 -32.99 18.22
C SER A 516 33.99 -33.00 19.25
N GLY A 517 35.05 -33.75 18.95
CA GLY A 517 36.23 -33.79 19.81
C GLY A 517 36.75 -32.39 20.17
N PRO A 518 37.56 -32.26 21.23
CA PRO A 518 38.01 -30.98 21.72
C PRO A 518 38.79 -30.23 20.64
N GLY A 519 38.17 -29.23 19.99
CA GLY A 519 38.82 -28.36 19.01
C GLY A 519 38.11 -28.10 17.68
N GLY A 520 36.95 -28.70 17.39
CA GLY A 520 36.18 -28.37 16.18
C GLY A 520 35.38 -27.06 16.36
N PRO A 521 35.38 -26.11 15.38
CA PRO A 521 34.51 -24.94 15.46
C PRO A 521 33.04 -25.36 15.47
N ALA A 522 32.24 -24.78 16.37
CA ALA A 522 30.81 -25.02 16.41
C ALA A 522 30.16 -24.66 15.05
N ALA A 523 29.28 -25.53 14.55
CA ALA A 523 28.59 -25.29 13.28
C ALA A 523 27.66 -24.07 13.40
N SER A 524 27.69 -23.21 12.37
CA SER A 524 26.79 -22.06 12.28
C SER A 524 25.34 -22.51 12.21
N ALA A 525 24.46 -21.85 12.96
CA ALA A 525 23.02 -22.12 12.92
C ALA A 525 22.37 -21.70 11.59
N PHE A 526 23.00 -20.79 10.85
CA PHE A 526 22.52 -20.29 9.56
C PHE A 526 23.54 -20.46 8.43
N VAL A 527 23.05 -20.74 7.23
CA VAL A 527 23.83 -20.88 5.99
C VAL A 527 23.27 -19.94 4.90
N ASP A 528 24.05 -19.73 3.84
CA ASP A 528 23.70 -18.87 2.69
C ASP A 528 23.22 -17.48 3.11
N VAL A 529 23.90 -16.87 4.10
CA VAL A 529 23.55 -15.54 4.61
C VAL A 529 24.02 -14.46 3.63
N GLU A 530 23.04 -13.76 3.03
CA GLU A 530 23.22 -12.79 1.97
C GLU A 530 22.62 -11.43 2.34
N VAL A 531 23.27 -10.37 1.89
CA VAL A 531 22.69 -9.02 1.88
C VAL A 531 22.18 -8.73 0.48
N LEU A 532 20.93 -8.30 0.38
CA LEU A 532 20.24 -8.04 -0.88
C LEU A 532 19.92 -6.55 -1.04
N GLU A 533 19.90 -6.13 -2.29
CA GLU A 533 19.53 -4.78 -2.70
C GLU A 533 18.03 -4.70 -3.03
N ASP A 534 17.44 -3.53 -2.78
CA ASP A 534 16.13 -3.15 -3.31
C ASP A 534 16.22 -2.81 -4.81
N CYS A 535 15.08 -2.42 -5.41
CA CYS A 535 15.03 -2.06 -6.84
C CYS A 535 15.80 -0.77 -7.19
N PHE A 536 16.30 -0.04 -6.19
CA PHE A 536 17.13 1.15 -6.36
C PHE A 536 18.62 0.86 -6.15
N GLY A 537 19.01 -0.42 -5.97
CA GLY A 537 20.39 -0.82 -5.71
C GLY A 537 20.84 -0.54 -4.28
N VAL A 538 19.90 -0.38 -3.33
CA VAL A 538 20.22 -0.08 -1.94
C VAL A 538 20.16 -1.35 -1.09
N ARG A 539 21.25 -1.63 -0.38
CA ARG A 539 21.37 -2.79 0.51
C ARG A 539 20.41 -2.66 1.70
N ARG A 540 19.28 -3.36 1.63
CA ARG A 540 18.13 -3.17 2.53
C ARG A 540 17.60 -4.46 3.14
N PHE A 541 18.02 -5.61 2.64
CA PHE A 541 17.53 -6.88 3.14
C PHE A 541 18.66 -7.82 3.51
N VAL A 542 18.44 -8.61 4.55
CA VAL A 542 19.30 -9.73 4.90
C VAL A 542 18.46 -10.99 4.84
N ARG A 543 18.95 -12.00 4.14
CA ARG A 543 18.34 -13.34 4.14
C ARG A 543 19.34 -14.41 4.50
N GLY A 544 18.85 -15.56 4.91
CA GLY A 544 19.63 -16.77 5.07
C GLY A 544 18.70 -17.96 5.28
N TYR A 545 19.27 -19.11 5.62
CA TYR A 545 18.49 -20.29 5.93
C TYR A 545 19.01 -21.01 7.16
N ARG A 546 18.10 -21.66 7.91
CA ARG A 546 18.48 -22.56 9.00
C ARG A 546 19.34 -23.70 8.46
N ALA A 547 20.47 -23.96 9.10
CA ALA A 547 21.33 -25.10 8.80
C ALA A 547 20.55 -26.43 8.94
N GLY A 548 20.99 -27.44 8.17
CA GLY A 548 20.36 -28.74 8.03
C GLY A 548 20.64 -29.71 9.18
#